data_AF-A0A7W2Q9C9-F1
#
_entry.id   AF-A0A7W2Q9C9-F1
#
_cell.length_a   1.000
_cell.length_b   1.000
_cell.length_c   1.000
_cell.angle_alpha   90.00
_cell.angle_beta   90.00
_cell.angle_gamma   90.00
#
_symmetry.space_group_name_H-M   'P 1'
#
loop_
_entity.id
_entity.type
_entity.pdbx_description
1 polymer ?
#
loop_
_entity_poly.entity_id
_entity_poly.type
_entity_poly.pdbx_seq_one_letter_code
_entity_poly.pdbx_strand_id
1 'polypeptide(L)'
;MPLFKNAEYLIRANLQQLASNNRVRSVEIGRFTADQFEAINRQKEAQELPLLEDPGIVFIGSHAYRSRVIRDGYTIDDMVLQIEAALAATSIWKNATRMTALRSTIGRDDGYGNEVFDEAIFELTARKPKAELYSIIPKGDRNKPKK
;
A
#
# COMPACT_ATOMS: atom_id res chain seq x y z
N MET A 1 1.40 -6.73 11.76
CA MET A 1 2.06 -6.47 10.46
C MET A 1 2.99 -5.27 10.59
N PRO A 2 4.25 -5.47 10.97
CA PRO A 2 5.17 -4.36 11.01
C PRO A 2 5.84 -4.21 9.64
N LEU A 3 5.74 -3.00 9.08
CA LEU A 3 6.79 -2.49 8.22
C LEU A 3 8.15 -2.74 8.87
N PHE A 4 9.18 -3.01 8.07
CA PHE A 4 10.54 -3.13 8.60
C PHE A 4 10.99 -1.80 9.22
N LYS A 5 11.93 -1.87 10.17
CA LYS A 5 12.44 -0.66 10.87
C LYS A 5 12.94 0.43 9.92
N ASN A 6 13.45 0.05 8.75
CA ASN A 6 13.96 0.95 7.72
C ASN A 6 12.97 1.19 6.56
N ALA A 7 11.74 0.71 6.66
CA ALA A 7 10.78 0.77 5.56
C ALA A 7 10.41 2.21 5.18
N GLU A 8 10.20 3.09 6.16
CA GLU A 8 9.88 4.50 5.90
C GLU A 8 10.98 5.15 5.04
N TYR A 9 12.24 4.95 5.41
CA TYR A 9 13.40 5.43 4.65
C TYR A 9 13.39 4.89 3.21
N LEU A 10 13.14 3.60 3.02
CA LEU A 10 13.11 2.97 1.69
C LEU A 10 11.95 3.48 0.82
N ILE A 11 10.76 3.62 1.40
CA ILE A 11 9.57 4.14 0.73
C ILE A 11 9.83 5.59 0.29
N ARG A 12 10.28 6.43 1.23
CA ARG A 12 10.57 7.84 0.99
C ARG A 12 11.65 8.01 -0.07
N ALA A 13 12.73 7.24 -0.02
CA ALA A 13 13.79 7.28 -1.01
C ALA A 13 13.26 6.97 -2.42
N ASN A 14 12.42 5.94 -2.58
CA ASN A 14 11.79 5.64 -3.87
C ASN A 14 10.87 6.78 -4.34
N LEU A 15 10.02 7.33 -3.47
CA LEU A 15 9.13 8.43 -3.81
C LEU A 15 9.90 9.70 -4.24
N GLN A 16 11.00 10.01 -3.56
CA GLN A 16 11.87 11.14 -3.90
C GLN A 16 12.57 10.94 -5.24
N GLN A 17 13.04 9.72 -5.54
CA GLN A 17 13.61 9.41 -6.84
C GLN A 17 12.58 9.55 -7.97
N LEU A 18 11.34 9.12 -7.74
CA LEU A 18 10.23 9.32 -8.68
C LEU A 18 9.90 10.80 -8.89
N ALA A 19 9.95 11.61 -7.84
CA ALA A 19 9.77 13.07 -7.93
C ALA A 19 10.86 13.73 -8.79
N SER A 20 12.08 13.22 -8.72
CA SER A 20 13.21 13.64 -9.57
C SER A 20 13.23 12.97 -10.96
N ASN A 21 12.14 12.29 -11.36
CA ASN A 21 12.01 11.56 -12.62
C ASN A 21 13.08 10.47 -12.86
N ASN A 22 13.63 9.93 -11.78
CA ASN A 22 14.62 8.85 -11.82
C ASN A 22 13.96 7.47 -11.80
N ARG A 23 14.72 6.47 -12.26
CA ARG A 23 14.32 5.06 -12.15
C ARG A 23 14.52 4.57 -10.72
N VAL A 24 13.52 3.84 -10.21
CA VAL A 24 13.55 3.21 -8.89
C VAL A 24 13.67 1.70 -8.99
N ARG A 25 14.18 1.08 -7.93
CA ARG A 25 14.24 -0.37 -7.76
C ARG A 25 13.15 -0.83 -6.80
N SER A 26 12.76 -2.09 -6.94
CA SER A 26 11.88 -2.75 -5.98
C SER A 26 12.59 -2.91 -4.64
N VAL A 27 11.96 -2.48 -3.55
CA VAL A 27 12.47 -2.62 -2.18
C VAL A 27 11.45 -3.38 -1.33
N GLU A 28 11.90 -4.30 -0.48
CA GLU A 28 11.02 -4.98 0.48
C GLU A 28 10.79 -4.09 1.69
N ILE A 29 9.52 -3.80 2.01
CA ILE A 29 9.13 -2.82 3.03
C ILE A 29 8.48 -3.46 4.25
N GLY A 30 8.10 -4.72 4.17
CA GLY A 30 7.48 -5.44 5.27
C GLY A 30 7.01 -6.83 4.87
N ARG A 31 6.30 -7.49 5.77
CA ARG A 31 5.72 -8.82 5.55
C ARG A 31 4.30 -8.87 6.08
N PHE A 32 3.40 -9.55 5.37
CA PHE A 32 2.08 -9.90 5.89
C PHE A 32 2.20 -10.68 7.20
N THR A 33 1.25 -10.46 8.11
CA THR A 33 1.05 -11.41 9.22
C THR A 33 0.60 -12.77 8.69
N ALA A 34 0.71 -13.81 9.51
CA ALA A 34 0.20 -15.14 9.18
C ALA A 34 -1.28 -15.08 8.76
N ASP A 35 -2.13 -14.43 9.57
CA ASP A 35 -3.56 -14.31 9.32
C ASP A 35 -3.89 -13.59 8.01
N GLN A 36 -3.18 -12.49 7.71
CA GLN A 36 -3.37 -11.76 6.46
C GLN A 36 -2.90 -12.58 5.26
N PHE A 37 -1.76 -13.26 5.37
CA PHE A 37 -1.22 -14.10 4.30
C PHE A 37 -2.15 -15.28 4.00
N GLU A 38 -2.67 -15.94 5.04
CA GLU A 38 -3.66 -17.01 4.90
C GLU A 38 -4.96 -16.49 4.26
N ALA A 39 -5.48 -15.35 4.71
CA ALA A 39 -6.69 -14.75 4.14
C ALA A 39 -6.52 -14.40 2.66
N ILE A 40 -5.36 -13.87 2.27
CA ILE A 40 -5.02 -13.59 0.87
C ILE A 40 -4.98 -14.91 0.07
N ASN A 41 -4.31 -15.94 0.56
CA ASN A 41 -4.24 -17.22 -0.16
C ASN A 41 -5.60 -17.92 -0.28
N ARG A 42 -6.45 -17.84 0.75
CA ARG A 42 -7.84 -18.31 0.69
C ARG A 42 -8.66 -17.58 -0.37
N GLN A 43 -8.48 -16.26 -0.50
CA GLN A 43 -9.10 -15.48 -1.58
C GLN A 43 -8.65 -15.98 -2.95
N LYS A 44 -7.35 -16.23 -3.12
CA LYS A 44 -6.79 -16.67 -4.41
C LYS A 44 -7.27 -18.07 -4.77
N GLU A 45 -7.28 -18.98 -3.82
CA GLU A 45 -7.80 -20.34 -3.99
C GLU A 45 -9.27 -20.33 -4.41
N ALA A 46 -10.11 -19.53 -3.73
CA ALA A 46 -11.53 -19.36 -4.09
C ALA A 46 -11.76 -18.76 -5.49
N GLN A 47 -10.73 -18.13 -6.07
CA GLN A 47 -10.74 -17.56 -7.41
C GLN A 47 -9.96 -18.42 -8.43
N GLU A 48 -9.51 -19.62 -8.03
CA GLU A 48 -8.69 -20.52 -8.85
C GLU A 48 -7.39 -19.86 -9.35
N LEU A 49 -6.84 -18.92 -8.58
CA LEU A 49 -5.60 -18.21 -8.88
C LEU A 49 -4.39 -18.85 -8.19
N PRO A 50 -3.19 -18.83 -8.80
CA PRO A 50 -1.98 -19.36 -8.17
C PRO A 50 -1.67 -18.65 -6.86
N LEU A 51 -1.43 -19.39 -5.78
CA LEU A 51 -1.18 -18.86 -4.45
C LEU A 51 0.02 -17.90 -4.40
N LEU A 52 0.01 -17.01 -3.41
CA LEU A 52 1.17 -16.20 -3.06
C LEU A 52 2.16 -17.07 -2.27
N GLU A 53 3.42 -17.05 -2.67
CA GLU A 53 4.46 -17.95 -2.17
C GLU A 53 5.27 -17.32 -1.01
N ASP A 54 5.44 -16.00 -1.00
CA ASP A 54 6.18 -15.27 0.03
C ASP A 54 5.31 -14.16 0.63
N PRO A 55 5.18 -14.05 1.97
CA PRO A 55 4.42 -12.97 2.60
C PRO A 55 5.12 -11.60 2.51
N GLY A 56 6.29 -11.51 1.89
CA GLY A 56 6.99 -10.25 1.67
C GLY A 56 6.20 -9.26 0.81
N ILE A 57 6.28 -7.99 1.20
CA ILE A 57 5.68 -6.87 0.50
C ILE A 57 6.78 -6.01 -0.09
N VAL A 58 6.73 -5.81 -1.40
CA VAL A 58 7.67 -4.96 -2.12
C VAL A 58 7.02 -3.66 -2.56
N PHE A 59 7.81 -2.61 -2.67
CA PHE A 59 7.39 -1.29 -3.11
C PHE A 59 8.28 -0.78 -4.24
N ILE A 60 7.62 -0.35 -5.32
CA ILE A 60 8.23 0.41 -6.41
C ILE A 60 7.68 1.84 -6.39
N GLY A 61 6.36 1.98 -6.18
CA GLY A 61 5.73 3.26 -5.96
C GLY A 61 5.36 4.06 -7.21
N SER A 62 5.80 3.67 -8.41
CA SER A 62 5.55 4.44 -9.63
C SER A 62 4.06 4.71 -9.90
N HIS A 63 3.21 3.69 -9.76
CA HIS A 63 1.77 3.87 -9.94
C HIS A 63 1.15 4.68 -8.79
N ALA A 64 1.45 4.30 -7.54
CA ALA A 64 0.98 5.00 -6.35
C ALA A 64 1.35 6.51 -6.40
N TYR A 65 2.59 6.86 -6.69
CA TYR A 65 3.10 8.23 -6.82
C TYR A 65 2.34 9.03 -7.87
N ARG A 66 2.19 8.50 -9.09
CA ARG A 66 1.40 9.16 -10.15
C ARG A 66 -0.04 9.39 -9.72
N SER A 67 -0.63 8.42 -9.02
CA SER A 67 -2.04 8.46 -8.63
C SER A 67 -2.31 9.40 -7.45
N ARG A 68 -1.41 9.46 -6.46
CA ARG A 68 -1.58 10.24 -5.22
C ARG A 68 -0.95 11.63 -5.34
N VAL A 69 0.33 11.71 -5.71
CA VAL A 69 1.04 12.98 -5.77
C VAL A 69 0.65 13.75 -7.02
N ILE A 70 0.91 13.18 -8.20
CA ILE A 70 0.75 13.93 -9.46
C ILE A 70 -0.72 14.23 -9.77
N ARG A 71 -1.59 13.21 -9.66
CA ARG A 71 -3.01 13.38 -9.99
C ARG A 71 -3.78 14.05 -8.87
N ASP A 72 -3.61 13.60 -7.62
CA ASP A 72 -4.48 13.98 -6.50
C ASP A 72 -3.87 15.06 -5.59
N GLY A 73 -2.62 15.48 -5.80
CA GLY A 73 -2.00 16.62 -5.12
C GLY A 73 -1.36 16.31 -3.76
N TYR A 74 -1.34 15.04 -3.34
CA TYR A 74 -0.74 14.65 -2.06
C TYR A 74 0.77 14.88 -2.03
N THR A 75 1.30 15.17 -0.85
CA THR A 75 2.76 15.21 -0.64
C THR A 75 3.34 13.81 -0.49
N ILE A 76 4.68 13.71 -0.54
CA ILE A 76 5.37 12.46 -0.20
C ILE A 76 5.13 12.08 1.25
N ASP A 77 5.07 13.05 2.16
CA ASP A 77 4.77 12.82 3.58
C ASP A 77 3.38 12.22 3.77
N ASP A 78 2.37 12.76 3.08
CA ASP A 78 1.02 12.19 3.10
C ASP A 78 1.03 10.74 2.65
N MET A 79 1.74 10.43 1.56
CA MET A 79 1.84 9.05 1.06
C MET A 79 2.50 8.11 2.07
N VAL A 80 3.55 8.55 2.75
CA VAL A 80 4.20 7.75 3.79
C VAL A 80 3.20 7.43 4.90
N LEU A 81 2.49 8.44 5.41
CA LEU A 81 1.46 8.26 6.45
C LEU A 81 0.33 7.33 5.99
N GLN A 82 -0.13 7.46 4.75
CA GLN A 82 -1.16 6.58 4.18
C GLN A 82 -0.69 5.12 4.11
N ILE A 83 0.58 4.89 3.70
CA ILE A 83 1.16 3.53 3.63
C ILE A 83 1.30 2.93 5.03
N GLU A 84 1.81 3.70 5.98
CA GLU A 84 1.99 3.26 7.38
C GLU A 84 0.66 2.88 8.02
N ALA A 85 -0.36 3.72 7.86
CA ALA A 85 -1.71 3.43 8.38
C ALA A 85 -2.31 2.19 7.72
N ALA A 86 -2.26 2.08 6.39
CA ALA A 86 -2.83 0.94 5.67
C ALA A 86 -2.13 -0.39 5.99
N LEU A 87 -0.82 -0.36 6.26
CA LEU A 87 0.01 -1.53 6.57
C LEU A 87 0.22 -1.76 8.07
N ALA A 88 -0.48 -1.00 8.93
CA ALA A 88 -0.42 -1.16 10.38
C ALA A 88 -0.75 -2.59 10.82
N ALA A 89 -0.28 -2.96 12.01
CA ALA A 89 -0.46 -4.33 12.48
C ALA A 89 -1.92 -4.71 12.73
N THR A 90 -2.77 -3.73 12.99
CA THR A 90 -4.21 -3.87 13.20
C THR A 90 -5.01 -3.81 11.91
N SER A 91 -4.37 -3.60 10.76
CA SER A 91 -5.05 -3.57 9.46
C SER A 91 -5.59 -4.94 9.09
N ILE A 92 -6.79 -4.95 8.53
CA ILE A 92 -7.52 -6.18 8.21
C ILE A 92 -7.54 -6.41 6.71
N TRP A 93 -7.54 -7.69 6.33
CA TRP A 93 -7.84 -8.08 4.97
C TRP A 93 -9.26 -7.66 4.61
N LYS A 94 -9.38 -6.95 3.49
CA LYS A 94 -10.66 -6.50 2.97
C LYS A 94 -11.11 -7.46 1.87
N ASN A 95 -12.23 -8.14 2.13
CA ASN A 95 -12.85 -8.99 1.14
C ASN A 95 -13.36 -8.15 -0.05
N ALA A 96 -12.58 -8.10 -1.13
CA ALA A 96 -12.92 -7.41 -2.35
C ALA A 96 -12.82 -8.40 -3.52
N THR A 97 -13.92 -8.56 -4.26
CA THR A 97 -14.04 -9.59 -5.31
C THR A 97 -13.02 -9.43 -6.44
N ARG A 98 -12.50 -8.22 -6.67
CA ARG A 98 -11.65 -7.88 -7.83
C ARG A 98 -10.22 -7.46 -7.49
N MET A 99 -9.88 -7.33 -6.21
CA MET A 99 -8.57 -6.85 -5.78
C MET A 99 -8.20 -7.43 -4.44
N THR A 100 -6.90 -7.57 -4.19
CA THR A 100 -6.37 -7.90 -2.88
C THR A 100 -6.03 -6.61 -2.16
N ALA A 101 -6.61 -6.40 -0.98
CA ALA A 101 -6.43 -5.18 -0.22
C ALA A 101 -6.36 -5.41 1.29
N LEU A 102 -5.54 -4.60 1.95
CA LEU A 102 -5.61 -4.39 3.40
C LEU A 102 -6.24 -3.02 3.66
N ARG A 103 -7.02 -2.90 4.74
CA ARG A 103 -7.57 -1.63 5.20
C ARG A 103 -7.17 -1.40 6.65
N SER A 104 -6.74 -0.18 6.94
CA SER A 104 -6.61 0.31 8.31
C SER A 104 -7.93 0.20 9.08
N THR A 105 -7.84 -0.08 10.37
CA THR A 105 -9.00 -0.18 11.26
C THR A 105 -9.24 1.09 12.08
N ILE A 106 -8.28 2.00 12.09
CA ILE A 106 -8.31 3.27 12.82
C ILE A 106 -8.40 4.39 11.79
N GLY A 107 -9.40 5.26 11.94
CA GLY A 107 -9.53 6.46 11.12
C GLY A 107 -8.36 7.41 11.37
N ARG A 108 -7.74 7.90 10.30
CA ARG A 108 -6.65 8.88 10.35
C ARG A 108 -7.19 10.24 9.92
N ASP A 109 -6.90 11.28 10.69
CA ASP A 109 -7.02 12.66 10.22
C ASP A 109 -5.98 12.89 9.12
N ASP A 110 -6.43 13.23 7.93
CA ASP A 110 -5.55 13.43 6.78
C ASP A 110 -4.97 14.85 6.66
N GLY A 111 -5.34 15.76 7.57
CA GLY A 111 -4.89 17.16 7.55
C GLY A 111 -5.64 18.03 6.53
N TYR A 112 -6.57 17.45 5.76
CA TYR A 112 -7.39 18.15 4.76
C TYR A 112 -8.87 18.20 5.18
N GLY A 113 -9.16 17.88 6.45
CA GLY A 113 -10.51 17.88 7.00
C GLY A 113 -11.29 16.61 6.68
N ASN A 114 -10.61 15.50 6.38
CA ASN A 114 -11.23 14.19 6.29
C ASN A 114 -10.72 13.28 7.42
N GLU A 115 -11.61 12.40 7.89
CA GLU A 115 -11.21 11.18 8.57
C GLU A 115 -11.20 10.05 7.53
N VAL A 116 -10.04 9.40 7.36
CA VAL A 116 -9.84 8.39 6.31
C VAL A 116 -9.40 7.04 6.84
N PHE A 117 -9.84 5.98 6.16
CA PHE A 117 -9.38 4.61 6.36
C PHE A 117 -8.54 4.21 5.16
N ASP A 118 -7.22 4.30 5.31
CA ASP A 118 -6.28 3.99 4.24
C ASP A 118 -6.34 2.50 3.82
N GLU A 119 -6.42 2.27 2.51
CA GLU A 119 -6.38 0.95 1.89
C GLU A 119 -5.11 0.76 1.09
N ALA A 120 -4.39 -0.33 1.37
CA ALA A 120 -3.29 -0.81 0.57
C ALA A 120 -3.79 -1.80 -0.48
N ILE A 121 -3.54 -1.51 -1.75
CA ILE A 121 -3.93 -2.35 -2.89
C ILE A 121 -2.69 -3.09 -3.39
N PHE A 122 -2.80 -4.41 -3.51
CA PHE A 122 -1.70 -5.28 -3.89
C PHE A 122 -1.85 -5.84 -5.29
N GLU A 123 -0.75 -5.86 -6.03
CA GLU A 123 -0.58 -6.63 -7.25
C GLU A 123 0.23 -7.90 -6.93
N LEU A 124 -0.30 -9.07 -7.28
CA LEU A 124 0.22 -10.37 -6.81
C LEU A 124 0.87 -11.21 -7.92
N THR A 125 0.94 -10.68 -9.14
CA THR A 125 1.44 -11.43 -10.31
C THR A 125 2.76 -10.91 -10.86
N ALA A 126 2.94 -9.59 -10.93
CA ALA A 126 4.09 -8.98 -11.60
C ALA A 126 5.43 -9.14 -10.85
N ARG A 127 5.38 -9.43 -9.54
CA ARG A 127 6.54 -9.48 -8.63
C ARG A 127 6.62 -10.77 -7.81
N LYS A 128 6.08 -11.86 -8.35
CA LYS A 128 6.24 -13.18 -7.74
C LYS A 128 7.72 -13.43 -7.34
N PRO A 129 7.97 -14.01 -6.17
CA PRO A 129 6.99 -14.65 -5.27
C PRO A 129 6.25 -13.71 -4.31
N LYS A 130 6.56 -12.40 -4.32
CA LYS A 130 6.12 -11.40 -3.34
C LYS A 130 4.95 -10.56 -3.85
N ALA A 131 4.23 -9.93 -2.92
CA ALA A 131 3.18 -8.96 -3.25
C ALA A 131 3.79 -7.57 -3.50
N GLU A 132 3.38 -6.90 -4.57
CA GLU A 132 3.70 -5.49 -4.81
C GLU A 132 2.64 -4.61 -4.17
N LEU A 133 3.04 -3.65 -3.33
CA LEU A 133 2.18 -2.54 -2.95
C LEU A 133 2.00 -1.61 -4.16
N TYR A 134 0.91 -1.82 -4.88
CA TYR A 134 0.66 -1.20 -6.18
C TYR A 134 0.08 0.21 -6.05
N SER A 135 -0.86 0.39 -5.11
CA SER A 135 -1.55 1.66 -4.88
C SER A 135 -2.01 1.80 -3.44
N ILE A 136 -2.33 3.03 -3.06
CA ILE A 136 -2.93 3.38 -1.77
C ILE A 136 -4.20 4.19 -2.03
N ILE A 137 -5.25 3.97 -1.24
CA ILE A 137 -6.52 4.70 -1.35
C ILE A 137 -6.97 5.18 0.04
N PRO A 138 -6.94 6.49 0.33
CA PRO A 138 -7.52 7.03 1.57
C PRO A 138 -9.05 6.98 1.48
N LYS A 139 -9.71 5.95 2.01
CA LYS A 139 -11.18 5.87 1.96
C LYS A 139 -11.80 6.90 2.89
N GLY A 140 -12.64 7.76 2.34
CA GLY A 140 -13.18 8.92 3.08
C GLY A 140 -12.66 10.25 2.55
N ASP A 141 -11.66 10.21 1.64
CA ASP A 141 -11.09 11.38 0.97
C ASP A 141 -12.11 12.12 0.11
N ARG A 142 -12.76 13.13 0.70
CA ARG A 142 -13.67 14.07 0.04
C ARG A 142 -12.97 15.38 -0.29
N ASN A 143 -12.09 15.82 0.60
CA ASN A 143 -11.33 17.05 0.49
C ASN A 143 -9.88 16.74 0.13
N LYS A 144 -9.51 16.90 -1.14
CA LYS A 144 -8.13 16.69 -1.58
C LYS A 144 -7.25 17.92 -1.36
N PRO A 145 -5.92 17.76 -1.28
CA PRO A 145 -4.98 18.87 -1.29
C PRO A 145 -5.24 19.77 -2.51
N LYS A 146 -5.17 21.09 -2.32
CA LYS A 146 -5.19 22.03 -3.43
C LYS A 146 -3.83 22.00 -4.11
N LYS A 147 -3.82 21.85 -5.43
CA LYS A 147 -2.60 21.98 -6.25
C LYS A 147 -2.16 23.44 -6.35
#